data_AF-A0A0Q8R2W3-F1
#
_entry.id   AF-A0A0Q8R2W3-F1
#
_cell.length_a   1.000
_cell.length_b   1.000
_cell.length_c   1.000
_cell.angle_alpha   90.00
_cell.angle_beta   90.00
_cell.angle_gamma   90.00
#
_symmetry.space_group_name_H-M   'P 1'
#
loop_
_entity.id
_entity.type
_entity.pdbx_description
1 polymer ?
#
loop_
_entity_poly.entity_id
_entity_poly.type
_entity_poly.pdbx_seq_one_letter_code
_entity_poly.pdbx_strand_id
1 'polypeptide(L)'
;MGKRAGFAGAIAAMLVAGSAAVAQQYRDDLPEVLRAPPRGNAAAQSEAATASAFRSAYARRKSPRMVVFWNRQLTDSLSTTYEQWSRFTLADGRVVDKTYYDDGSTTVAGRGVEAELRSGRTATAADGARMEGLPERADWKAAQGFNRTMLAGGARLIDRTLIMRSTALGKGVNRGDAQSVEMSALIGKADLLVEVLQTPDGGAPSGYTFRVDVKDIRSGTLLATVVTQGVPPSGGPGRWVAGPNGYQRERPLPPGVEQVGARVAAEVMQALVANWG
;
A
#
# COMPACT_ATOMS: atom_id res chain seq x y z
N MET A 1 78.76 39.48 -23.32
CA MET A 1 78.79 38.95 -24.71
C MET A 1 77.79 37.81 -24.81
N GLY A 2 77.00 37.74 -25.90
CA GLY A 2 76.15 36.59 -26.24
C GLY A 2 74.64 36.83 -26.12
N LYS A 3 74.02 37.36 -27.19
CA LYS A 3 72.57 37.44 -27.42
C LYS A 3 72.00 36.08 -27.85
N ARG A 4 70.70 35.84 -27.59
CA ARG A 4 69.61 35.48 -28.55
C ARG A 4 68.39 35.03 -27.70
N ALA A 5 67.28 35.78 -27.65
CA ALA A 5 66.26 36.06 -28.66
C ALA A 5 65.39 34.84 -29.02
N GLY A 6 64.06 34.97 -28.83
CA GLY A 6 63.07 34.03 -29.36
C GLY A 6 61.65 34.21 -28.82
N PHE A 7 60.91 35.15 -29.42
CA PHE A 7 59.45 35.18 -29.71
C PHE A 7 58.43 34.72 -28.64
N ALA A 8 57.58 35.63 -28.11
CA ALA A 8 56.26 36.04 -28.63
C ALA A 8 55.22 34.90 -28.55
N GLY A 9 54.02 35.04 -27.98
CA GLY A 9 53.31 36.16 -27.39
C GLY A 9 51.80 35.82 -27.47
N ALA A 10 51.06 36.13 -26.41
CA ALA A 10 49.62 36.44 -26.35
C ALA A 10 48.58 35.39 -26.87
N ILE A 11 47.32 35.27 -26.43
CA ILE A 11 46.44 35.81 -25.37
C ILE A 11 45.14 34.97 -25.44
N ALA A 12 44.55 34.71 -24.27
CA ALA A 12 43.12 34.52 -23.92
C ALA A 12 42.17 33.54 -24.66
N ALA A 13 41.42 32.79 -23.83
CA ALA A 13 39.97 32.95 -23.60
C ALA A 13 39.24 31.59 -23.49
N MET A 14 38.41 31.51 -22.44
CA MET A 14 37.61 30.38 -21.98
C MET A 14 36.72 29.76 -23.06
N LEU A 15 36.52 28.43 -23.00
CA LEU A 15 35.30 27.80 -23.50
C LEU A 15 34.91 26.58 -22.63
N VAL A 16 33.67 26.65 -22.18
CA VAL A 16 32.87 25.64 -21.49
C VAL A 16 32.85 24.34 -22.31
N ALA A 17 33.36 23.25 -21.76
CA ALA A 17 33.17 21.91 -22.34
C ALA A 17 32.01 21.22 -21.62
N GLY A 18 30.82 21.39 -22.21
CA GLY A 18 29.69 20.49 -21.96
C GLY A 18 30.07 19.06 -22.38
N SER A 19 29.51 18.11 -21.64
CA SER A 19 29.64 16.67 -21.83
C SER A 19 29.02 16.23 -23.16
N ALA A 20 29.66 16.57 -24.27
CA ALA A 20 29.36 15.99 -25.57
C ALA A 20 30.12 14.66 -25.67
N ALA A 21 29.34 13.59 -25.65
CA ALA A 21 29.59 12.33 -26.34
C ALA A 21 31.06 11.85 -26.35
N VAL A 22 31.31 10.82 -25.55
CA VAL A 22 32.22 9.74 -25.96
C VAL A 22 31.65 9.12 -27.25
N ALA A 23 31.82 9.83 -28.37
CA ALA A 23 31.66 9.31 -29.70
C ALA A 23 32.73 8.25 -29.85
N GLN A 24 32.26 7.01 -29.75
CA GLN A 24 33.02 5.81 -29.98
C GLN A 24 33.84 5.95 -31.26
N GLN A 25 35.15 5.73 -31.14
CA GLN A 25 36.04 5.46 -32.27
C GLN A 25 35.58 4.17 -32.97
N TYR A 26 34.57 4.26 -33.82
CA TYR A 26 34.26 3.22 -34.80
C TYR A 26 34.82 3.64 -36.15
N ARG A 27 35.29 2.67 -36.93
CA ARG A 27 35.71 2.91 -38.32
C ARG A 27 34.47 3.21 -39.15
N ASP A 28 34.59 4.20 -40.04
CA ASP A 28 33.49 4.71 -40.88
C ASP A 28 32.92 3.65 -41.85
N ASP A 29 33.63 2.54 -42.08
CA ASP A 29 33.28 1.50 -43.07
C ASP A 29 32.63 0.23 -42.49
N LEU A 30 31.99 0.30 -41.32
CA LEU A 30 31.28 -0.87 -40.76
C LEU A 30 29.86 -0.97 -41.34
N PRO A 31 29.42 -2.17 -41.80
CA PRO A 31 28.07 -2.37 -42.29
C PRO A 31 27.04 -2.07 -41.19
N GLU A 32 25.89 -1.52 -41.59
CA GLU A 32 24.79 -1.19 -40.68
C GLU A 32 24.41 -2.42 -39.84
N VAL A 33 24.73 -2.36 -38.54
CA VAL A 33 24.36 -3.44 -37.61
C VAL A 33 22.86 -3.34 -37.39
N LEU A 34 22.13 -4.36 -37.82
CA LEU A 34 20.70 -4.50 -37.53
C LEU A 34 20.48 -4.27 -36.04
N ARG A 35 19.71 -3.24 -35.69
CA ARG A 35 19.30 -3.01 -34.30
C ARG A 35 18.57 -4.27 -33.84
N ALA A 36 19.08 -4.90 -32.79
CA ALA A 36 18.40 -6.04 -32.19
C ALA A 36 16.95 -5.64 -31.90
N PRO A 37 15.95 -6.45 -32.31
CA PRO A 37 14.56 -6.12 -32.04
C PRO A 37 14.39 -5.92 -30.54
N PRO A 38 13.61 -4.91 -30.10
CA PRO A 38 13.36 -4.69 -28.69
C PRO A 38 12.84 -5.99 -28.10
N ARG A 39 13.58 -6.54 -27.14
CA ARG A 39 13.15 -7.77 -26.45
C ARG A 39 11.81 -7.47 -25.80
N GLY A 40 10.75 -8.11 -26.28
CA GLY A 40 9.43 -8.00 -25.66
C GLY A 40 9.55 -8.37 -24.19
N ASN A 41 9.11 -7.48 -23.30
CA ASN A 41 9.15 -7.73 -21.86
C ASN A 41 8.06 -8.76 -21.53
N ALA A 42 8.41 -10.06 -21.58
CA ALA A 42 7.48 -11.17 -21.37
C ALA A 42 6.72 -11.07 -20.04
N ALA A 43 7.36 -10.51 -19.01
CA ALA A 43 6.74 -10.16 -17.74
C ALA A 43 5.55 -9.20 -17.91
N ALA A 44 5.75 -8.09 -18.62
CA ALA A 44 4.71 -7.10 -18.86
C ALA A 44 3.57 -7.65 -19.73
N GLN A 45 3.89 -8.54 -20.69
CA GLN A 45 2.88 -9.21 -21.52
C GLN A 45 2.02 -10.17 -20.69
N SER A 46 2.65 -10.93 -19.78
CA SER A 46 1.95 -11.83 -18.85
C SER A 46 1.01 -11.06 -17.92
N GLU A 47 1.47 -9.95 -17.34
CA GLU A 47 0.63 -9.11 -16.47
C GLU A 47 -0.56 -8.48 -17.23
N ALA A 48 -0.35 -8.04 -18.47
CA ALA A 48 -1.41 -7.52 -19.32
C ALA A 48 -2.45 -8.61 -19.66
N ALA A 49 -2.01 -9.84 -19.92
CA ALA A 49 -2.89 -10.98 -20.15
C ALA A 49 -3.72 -11.30 -18.90
N THR A 50 -3.11 -11.33 -17.72
CA THR A 50 -3.79 -11.53 -16.43
C THR A 50 -4.84 -10.45 -16.19
N ALA A 51 -4.51 -9.17 -16.40
CA ALA A 51 -5.46 -8.07 -16.24
C ALA A 51 -6.65 -8.19 -17.21
N SER A 52 -6.41 -8.60 -18.47
CA SER A 52 -7.46 -8.83 -19.47
C SER A 52 -8.38 -9.99 -19.10
N ALA A 53 -7.80 -11.11 -18.66
CA ALA A 53 -8.56 -12.28 -18.20
C ALA A 53 -9.41 -11.95 -16.97
N PHE A 54 -8.83 -11.22 -16.01
CA PHE A 54 -9.54 -10.75 -14.83
C PHE A 54 -10.69 -9.83 -15.20
N ARG A 55 -10.46 -8.81 -16.03
CA ARG A 55 -11.51 -7.89 -16.48
C ARG A 55 -12.70 -8.64 -17.08
N SER A 56 -12.41 -9.65 -17.90
CA SER A 56 -13.42 -10.49 -18.54
C SER A 56 -14.20 -11.34 -17.52
N ALA A 57 -13.50 -12.00 -16.58
CA ALA A 57 -14.14 -12.80 -15.53
C ALA A 57 -14.97 -11.95 -14.57
N TYR A 58 -14.44 -10.80 -14.17
CA TYR A 58 -15.09 -9.84 -13.30
C TYR A 58 -16.35 -9.24 -13.93
N ALA A 59 -16.31 -8.94 -15.25
CA ALA A 59 -17.48 -8.51 -16.00
C ALA A 59 -18.59 -9.58 -16.05
N ARG A 60 -18.23 -10.86 -16.25
CA ARG A 60 -19.20 -11.98 -16.21
C ARG A 60 -19.90 -12.10 -14.85
N ARG A 61 -19.22 -11.70 -13.77
CA ARG A 61 -19.77 -11.62 -12.41
C ARG A 61 -20.52 -10.32 -12.11
N LYS A 62 -20.83 -9.51 -13.13
CA LYS A 62 -21.48 -8.19 -13.01
C LYS A 62 -20.65 -7.15 -12.25
N SER A 63 -19.32 -7.29 -12.25
CA SER A 63 -18.37 -6.33 -11.66
C SER A 63 -18.71 -5.97 -10.20
N PRO A 64 -18.69 -6.95 -9.27
CA PRO A 64 -19.09 -6.77 -7.87
C PRO A 64 -18.18 -5.77 -7.16
N ARG A 65 -18.72 -4.84 -6.38
CA ARG A 65 -17.93 -3.77 -5.76
C ARG A 65 -17.03 -4.33 -4.65
N MET A 66 -15.76 -3.92 -4.64
CA MET A 66 -14.75 -4.41 -3.70
C MET A 66 -14.40 -3.32 -2.68
N VAL A 67 -14.34 -3.68 -1.40
CA VAL A 67 -13.66 -2.88 -0.39
C VAL A 67 -12.30 -3.52 -0.08
N VAL A 68 -11.27 -2.71 0.08
CA VAL A 68 -9.91 -3.18 0.43
C VAL A 68 -9.59 -2.75 1.85
N PHE A 69 -9.26 -3.72 2.68
CA PHE A 69 -8.74 -3.53 4.03
C PHE A 69 -7.23 -3.71 3.96
N TRP A 70 -6.51 -2.59 3.98
CA TRP A 70 -5.04 -2.61 3.92
C TRP A 70 -4.46 -2.67 5.33
N ASN A 71 -3.58 -3.65 5.55
CA ASN A 71 -3.02 -4.02 6.84
C ASN A 71 -4.05 -4.12 7.98
N ARG A 72 -5.23 -4.63 7.62
CA ARG A 72 -6.40 -4.72 8.50
C ARG A 72 -7.23 -5.95 8.16
N GLN A 73 -7.84 -6.54 9.17
CA GLN A 73 -8.85 -7.59 9.03
C GLN A 73 -10.19 -7.13 9.61
N LEU A 74 -11.28 -7.68 9.10
CA LEU A 74 -12.58 -7.56 9.78
C LEU A 74 -12.51 -8.40 11.06
N THR A 75 -12.78 -7.78 12.21
CA THR A 75 -12.71 -8.46 13.51
C THR A 75 -13.95 -9.30 13.77
N ASP A 76 -13.78 -10.40 14.49
CA ASP A 76 -14.85 -11.27 14.98
C ASP A 76 -15.53 -10.74 16.26
N SER A 77 -14.92 -9.75 16.92
CA SER A 77 -15.55 -9.04 18.04
C SER A 77 -16.73 -8.19 17.56
N LEU A 78 -17.91 -8.45 18.12
CA LEU A 78 -19.14 -7.66 17.94
C LEU A 78 -19.36 -6.66 19.08
N SER A 79 -18.37 -6.48 19.96
CA SER A 79 -18.49 -5.58 21.11
C SER A 79 -17.37 -4.55 21.08
N THR A 80 -17.76 -3.29 21.00
CA THR A 80 -16.86 -2.16 21.26
C THR A 80 -16.77 -1.95 22.77
N THR A 81 -15.57 -2.08 23.34
CA THR A 81 -15.33 -1.67 24.74
C THR A 81 -15.31 -0.15 24.79
N TYR A 82 -16.01 0.42 25.77
CA TYR A 82 -16.02 1.86 25.99
C TYR A 82 -15.37 2.17 27.33
N GLU A 83 -14.28 2.92 27.29
CA GLU A 83 -13.73 3.58 28.46
C GLU A 83 -14.54 4.86 28.73
N GLN A 84 -15.12 4.98 29.91
CA GLN A 84 -15.80 6.21 30.31
C GLN A 84 -14.95 6.95 31.33
N TRP A 85 -14.69 8.23 31.09
CA TRP A 85 -13.96 9.07 32.01
C TRP A 85 -14.83 10.25 32.46
N SER A 86 -14.64 10.66 33.71
CA SER A 86 -15.19 11.89 34.25
C SER A 86 -14.06 12.68 34.91
N ARG A 87 -13.91 13.94 34.51
CA ARG A 87 -13.07 14.93 35.16
C ARG A 87 -13.94 15.85 36.00
N PHE A 88 -13.59 15.96 37.28
CA PHE A 88 -14.17 16.93 38.20
C PHE A 88 -13.16 18.04 38.43
N THR A 89 -13.53 19.28 38.09
CA THR A 89 -12.77 20.46 38.49
C THR A 89 -13.51 21.14 39.65
N LEU A 90 -12.88 21.13 40.82
CA LEU A 90 -13.39 21.78 42.02
C LEU A 90 -13.15 23.29 41.95
N ALA A 91 -13.98 24.09 42.64
CA ALA A 91 -13.86 25.55 42.69
C ALA A 91 -12.51 26.07 43.21
N ASP A 92 -11.73 25.24 43.92
CA ASP A 92 -10.36 25.55 44.38
C ASP A 92 -9.28 25.24 43.33
N GLY A 93 -9.67 24.87 42.10
CA GLY A 93 -8.77 24.55 40.99
C GLY A 93 -8.21 23.13 41.01
N ARG A 94 -8.57 22.30 42.00
CA ARG A 94 -8.13 20.89 42.03
C ARG A 94 -8.87 20.08 40.96
N VAL A 95 -8.12 19.22 40.28
CA VAL A 95 -8.64 18.31 39.25
C VAL A 95 -8.63 16.88 39.79
N VAL A 96 -9.77 16.21 39.73
CA VAL A 96 -9.91 14.79 40.04
C VAL A 96 -10.31 14.07 38.75
N ASP A 97 -9.40 13.27 38.22
CA ASP A 97 -9.65 12.41 37.06
C ASP A 97 -10.09 11.03 37.53
N LYS A 98 -11.20 10.53 36.98
CA LYS A 98 -11.71 9.19 37.27
C LYS A 98 -12.04 8.45 35.98
N THR A 99 -11.42 7.28 35.83
CA THR A 99 -11.69 6.30 34.77
C THR A 99 -12.60 5.21 35.31
N TYR A 100 -13.69 4.92 34.63
CA TYR A 100 -14.62 3.83 34.96
C TYR A 100 -14.42 2.67 33.99
N TYR A 101 -14.28 1.48 34.55
CA TYR A 101 -14.39 0.20 33.84
C TYR A 101 -15.77 -0.41 34.12
N ASP A 102 -16.26 -1.22 33.18
CA ASP A 102 -17.65 -1.72 33.11
C ASP A 102 -17.98 -2.80 34.16
N ASP A 103 -17.79 -2.52 35.45
CA ASP A 103 -18.31 -3.32 36.58
C ASP A 103 -19.26 -2.53 37.51
N GLY A 104 -19.51 -1.26 37.18
CA GLY A 104 -20.69 -0.52 37.62
C GLY A 104 -20.74 -0.10 39.09
N SER A 105 -19.70 -0.26 39.90
CA SER A 105 -19.74 0.21 41.29
C SER A 105 -19.07 1.58 41.49
N THR A 106 -19.78 2.52 42.14
CA THR A 106 -19.19 3.73 42.73
C THR A 106 -20.09 4.32 43.81
N THR A 107 -19.52 4.56 44.99
CA THR A 107 -20.06 5.42 46.05
C THR A 107 -19.38 6.78 45.97
N VAL A 108 -20.14 7.87 45.89
CA VAL A 108 -19.61 9.24 45.99
C VAL A 108 -20.12 9.85 47.29
N ALA A 109 -19.22 10.09 48.24
CA ALA A 109 -19.48 10.96 49.38
C ALA A 109 -19.00 12.37 49.02
N GLY A 110 -19.92 13.29 48.72
CA GLY A 110 -19.59 14.66 48.33
C GLY A 110 -20.57 15.67 48.89
N ARG A 111 -20.11 16.48 49.85
CA ARG A 111 -20.79 17.67 50.38
C ARG A 111 -20.79 18.74 49.30
N GLY A 112 -21.93 19.40 49.05
CA GLY A 112 -22.15 20.29 47.91
C GLY A 112 -21.05 21.35 47.74
N VAL A 113 -20.36 21.28 46.59
CA VAL A 113 -19.49 22.34 46.08
C VAL A 113 -19.74 22.41 44.57
N GLU A 114 -19.81 23.65 44.04
CA GLU A 114 -19.95 23.92 42.61
C GLU A 114 -18.74 23.33 41.86
N ALA A 115 -18.99 22.40 40.94
CA ALA A 115 -17.95 21.65 40.23
C ALA A 115 -18.30 21.58 38.73
N GLU A 116 -17.30 21.80 37.87
CA GLU A 116 -17.44 21.57 36.43
C GLU A 116 -17.20 20.08 36.16
N LEU A 117 -18.23 19.38 35.70
CA LEU A 117 -18.15 17.98 35.26
C LEU A 117 -17.89 17.94 33.75
N ARG A 118 -16.75 17.38 33.35
CA ARG A 118 -16.51 16.98 31.95
C ARG A 118 -16.45 15.47 31.88
N SER A 119 -17.41 14.87 31.18
CA SER A 119 -17.46 13.43 30.93
C SER A 119 -17.22 13.14 29.45
N GLY A 120 -16.45 12.09 29.17
CA GLY A 120 -16.23 11.59 27.82
C GLY A 120 -16.22 10.07 27.78
N ARG A 121 -16.43 9.53 26.58
CA ARG A 121 -16.37 8.09 26.33
C ARG A 121 -15.42 7.84 25.19
N THR A 122 -14.40 7.01 25.41
CA THR A 122 -13.44 6.58 24.40
C THR A 122 -13.76 5.15 24.03
N ALA A 123 -14.03 4.91 22.75
CA ALA A 123 -14.17 3.54 22.25
C ALA A 123 -12.78 2.93 22.06
N THR A 124 -12.46 1.87 22.79
CA THR A 124 -11.36 0.96 22.47
C THR A 124 -11.91 -0.13 21.55
N ALA A 125 -12.17 0.25 20.30
CA ALA A 125 -12.46 -0.73 19.27
C ALA A 125 -11.14 -1.42 18.87
N ALA A 126 -11.09 -2.75 18.88
CA ALA A 126 -10.13 -3.47 18.08
C ALA A 126 -10.47 -3.15 16.62
N ASP A 127 -9.81 -2.17 16.02
CA ASP A 127 -10.09 -1.69 14.66
C ASP A 127 -9.56 -2.64 13.57
N GLY A 128 -9.04 -3.80 14.00
CA GLY A 128 -8.48 -4.85 13.17
C GLY A 128 -7.15 -4.47 12.51
N ALA A 129 -6.61 -3.28 12.77
CA ALA A 129 -5.33 -2.85 12.21
C ALA A 129 -4.18 -3.63 12.88
N ARG A 130 -3.21 -4.06 12.07
CA ARG A 130 -1.99 -4.68 12.61
C ARG A 130 -0.99 -3.59 13.00
N MET A 131 -0.46 -3.70 14.22
CA MET A 131 0.61 -2.82 14.71
C MET A 131 1.94 -3.05 13.99
N GLU A 132 2.17 -4.27 13.50
CA GLU A 132 3.34 -4.62 12.71
C GLU A 132 3.04 -4.48 11.21
N GLY A 133 4.01 -3.96 10.47
CA GLY A 133 3.89 -3.73 9.03
C GLY A 133 5.09 -3.02 8.43
N LEU A 134 4.97 -2.72 7.13
CA LEU A 134 5.91 -1.86 6.43
C LEU A 134 6.01 -0.49 7.13
N PRO A 135 7.17 0.19 7.08
CA PRO A 135 7.25 1.59 7.48
C PRO A 135 6.21 2.41 6.71
N GLU A 136 5.55 3.37 7.37
CA GLU A 136 4.37 4.09 6.87
C GLU A 136 4.49 4.55 5.40
N ARG A 137 5.61 5.19 5.03
CA ARG A 137 5.83 5.63 3.65
C ARG A 137 5.88 4.46 2.64
N ALA A 138 6.47 3.34 3.04
CA ALA A 138 6.54 2.14 2.21
C ALA A 138 5.18 1.44 2.12
N ASP A 139 4.44 1.42 3.24
CA ASP A 139 3.08 0.89 3.33
C ASP A 139 2.15 1.63 2.35
N TRP A 140 2.17 2.96 2.35
CA TRP A 140 1.36 3.76 1.42
C TRP A 140 1.71 3.50 -0.05
N LYS A 141 3.00 3.33 -0.37
CA LYS A 141 3.43 3.03 -1.74
C LYS A 141 2.99 1.63 -2.18
N ALA A 142 3.06 0.64 -1.29
CA ALA A 142 2.55 -0.70 -1.56
C ALA A 142 1.03 -0.68 -1.76
N ALA A 143 0.28 -0.01 -0.88
CA ALA A 143 -1.17 0.17 -1.01
C ALA A 143 -1.56 0.88 -2.31
N GLN A 144 -0.83 1.93 -2.69
CA GLN A 144 -1.02 2.65 -3.95
C GLN A 144 -0.77 1.74 -5.16
N GLY A 145 0.33 0.97 -5.15
CA GLY A 145 0.66 0.02 -6.20
C GLY A 145 -0.43 -1.04 -6.37
N PHE A 146 -0.92 -1.60 -5.26
CA PHE A 146 -2.03 -2.55 -5.25
C PHE A 146 -3.31 -1.95 -5.84
N ASN A 147 -3.76 -0.81 -5.30
CA ASN A 147 -5.00 -0.16 -5.72
C ASN A 147 -4.96 0.26 -7.20
N ARG A 148 -3.85 0.85 -7.66
CA ARG A 148 -3.69 1.25 -9.06
C ARG A 148 -3.79 0.05 -9.99
N THR A 149 -3.16 -1.07 -9.63
CA THR A 149 -3.17 -2.28 -10.46
C THR A 149 -4.55 -2.94 -10.49
N MET A 150 -5.27 -3.00 -9.37
CA MET A 150 -6.66 -3.46 -9.33
C MET A 150 -7.58 -2.58 -10.20
N LEU A 151 -7.46 -1.25 -10.08
CA LEU A 151 -8.24 -0.29 -10.89
C LEU A 151 -7.93 -0.43 -12.39
N ALA A 152 -6.65 -0.59 -12.76
CA ALA A 152 -6.25 -0.85 -14.15
C ALA A 152 -6.81 -2.18 -14.70
N GLY A 153 -6.96 -3.18 -13.83
CA GLY A 153 -7.67 -4.42 -14.11
C GLY A 153 -9.19 -4.26 -14.31
N GLY A 154 -9.75 -3.10 -13.99
CA GLY A 154 -11.19 -2.81 -14.08
C GLY A 154 -11.97 -3.09 -12.79
N ALA A 155 -11.27 -3.33 -11.66
CA ALA A 155 -11.92 -3.50 -10.37
C ALA A 155 -12.66 -2.22 -9.94
N ARG A 156 -13.78 -2.39 -9.23
CA ARG A 156 -14.59 -1.29 -8.69
C ARG A 156 -14.31 -1.18 -7.20
N LEU A 157 -13.28 -0.41 -6.85
CA LEU A 157 -12.88 -0.23 -5.46
C LEU A 157 -13.76 0.83 -4.78
N ILE A 158 -14.13 0.57 -3.54
CA ILE A 158 -14.82 1.53 -2.68
C ILE A 158 -13.97 1.78 -1.44
N ASP A 159 -13.88 3.05 -1.09
CA ASP A 159 -13.20 3.51 0.11
C ASP A 159 -14.03 3.20 1.37
N ARG A 160 -13.44 2.46 2.30
CA ARG A 160 -14.05 2.13 3.60
C ARG A 160 -14.43 3.39 4.39
N THR A 161 -13.55 4.39 4.44
CA THR A 161 -13.78 5.64 5.17
C THR A 161 -15.02 6.35 4.64
N LEU A 162 -15.21 6.38 3.32
CA LEU A 162 -16.41 6.95 2.71
C LEU A 162 -17.67 6.13 3.03
N ILE A 163 -17.59 4.80 2.97
CA ILE A 163 -18.70 3.91 3.36
C ILE A 163 -19.12 4.16 4.81
N MET A 164 -18.15 4.20 5.73
CA MET A 164 -18.40 4.41 7.16
C MET A 164 -19.01 5.78 7.44
N ARG A 165 -18.46 6.85 6.86
CA ARG A 165 -19.00 8.21 7.02
C ARG A 165 -20.42 8.32 6.46
N SER A 166 -20.68 7.76 5.29
CA SER A 166 -22.03 7.81 4.68
C SER A 166 -23.08 7.07 5.51
N THR A 167 -22.70 5.92 6.10
CA THR A 167 -23.60 5.12 6.96
C THR A 167 -23.86 5.81 8.29
N ALA A 168 -22.85 6.43 8.88
CA ALA A 168 -22.98 7.19 10.13
C ALA A 168 -23.91 8.41 9.99
N LEU A 169 -23.91 9.06 8.83
CA LEU A 169 -24.83 10.17 8.54
C LEU A 169 -26.28 9.71 8.38
N GLY A 170 -26.52 8.53 7.82
CA GLY A 170 -27.87 8.04 7.51
C GLY A 170 -28.64 7.43 8.68
N LYS A 171 -27.96 6.85 9.68
CA LYS A 171 -28.62 6.17 10.82
C LYS A 171 -28.92 7.08 12.01
N GLY A 172 -28.49 8.35 11.99
CA GLY A 172 -28.34 9.14 13.21
C GLY A 172 -27.26 8.53 14.10
N VAL A 173 -26.56 9.33 14.89
CA VAL A 173 -25.35 8.87 15.59
C VAL A 173 -25.71 8.07 16.85
N ASN A 174 -26.45 6.96 16.71
CA ASN A 174 -26.63 5.98 17.76
C ASN A 174 -25.39 5.06 17.73
N ARG A 175 -24.37 5.45 18.51
CA ARG A 175 -23.01 4.87 18.54
C ARG A 175 -22.96 3.50 19.23
N GLY A 176 -24.04 2.72 19.15
CA GLY A 176 -24.10 1.38 19.70
C GLY A 176 -23.35 0.44 18.78
N ASP A 177 -22.11 0.14 19.16
CA ASP A 177 -21.20 -0.82 18.54
C ASP A 177 -20.68 -0.49 17.12
N ALA A 178 -19.44 -0.01 17.05
CA ALA A 178 -18.76 0.37 15.81
C ALA A 178 -18.63 -0.79 14.80
N GLN A 179 -18.58 -2.03 15.30
CA GLN A 179 -18.46 -3.24 14.49
C GLN A 179 -19.77 -3.58 13.78
N SER A 180 -20.91 -3.48 14.47
CA SER A 180 -22.23 -3.58 13.84
C SER A 180 -22.45 -2.51 12.76
N VAL A 181 -21.95 -1.28 12.98
CA VAL A 181 -22.00 -0.19 12.00
C VAL A 181 -21.11 -0.50 10.81
N GLU A 182 -19.90 -1.01 11.03
CA GLU A 182 -19.00 -1.44 9.96
C GLU A 182 -19.62 -2.53 9.10
N MET A 183 -20.10 -3.62 9.70
CA MET A 183 -20.73 -4.70 8.93
C MET A 183 -21.98 -4.22 8.18
N SER A 184 -22.83 -3.39 8.83
CA SER A 184 -23.98 -2.77 8.15
C SER A 184 -23.56 -1.95 6.93
N ALA A 185 -22.48 -1.19 7.05
CA ALA A 185 -21.98 -0.34 6.00
C ALA A 185 -21.41 -1.18 4.83
N LEU A 186 -20.70 -2.26 5.15
CA LEU A 186 -20.19 -3.22 4.19
C LEU A 186 -21.32 -3.89 3.41
N ILE A 187 -22.32 -4.47 4.07
CA ILE A 187 -23.47 -5.14 3.44
C ILE A 187 -24.19 -4.20 2.45
N GLY A 188 -24.34 -2.93 2.80
CA GLY A 188 -25.05 -1.96 1.95
C GLY A 188 -24.24 -1.46 0.75
N LYS A 189 -22.90 -1.50 0.82
CA LYS A 189 -22.04 -0.75 -0.12
C LYS A 189 -21.00 -1.59 -0.85
N ALA A 190 -20.59 -2.73 -0.33
CA ALA A 190 -19.63 -3.61 -0.96
C ALA A 190 -20.25 -5.00 -1.22
N ASP A 191 -19.75 -5.69 -2.22
CA ASP A 191 -20.13 -7.06 -2.54
C ASP A 191 -19.00 -8.02 -2.12
N LEU A 192 -17.74 -7.57 -2.24
CA LEU A 192 -16.55 -8.31 -1.85
C LEU A 192 -15.70 -7.54 -0.83
N LEU A 193 -15.11 -8.26 0.13
CA LEU A 193 -14.11 -7.77 1.07
C LEU A 193 -12.75 -8.37 0.70
N VAL A 194 -11.75 -7.52 0.51
CA VAL A 194 -10.36 -7.91 0.26
C VAL A 194 -9.52 -7.49 1.47
N GLU A 195 -9.08 -8.45 2.27
CA GLU A 195 -8.18 -8.20 3.41
C GLU A 195 -6.74 -8.43 2.96
N VAL A 196 -5.91 -7.40 2.98
CA VAL A 196 -4.48 -7.48 2.67
C VAL A 196 -3.72 -7.30 3.96
N LEU A 197 -3.15 -8.40 4.46
CA LEU A 197 -2.35 -8.43 5.68
C LEU A 197 -0.88 -8.63 5.32
N GLN A 198 -0.01 -7.93 6.02
CA GLN A 198 1.44 -8.09 5.89
C GLN A 198 2.04 -8.60 7.20
N THR A 199 3.19 -9.27 7.08
CA THR A 199 4.00 -9.73 8.20
C THR A 199 5.48 -9.63 7.82
N PRO A 200 6.37 -9.27 8.76
CA PRO A 200 7.81 -9.32 8.52
C PRO A 200 8.24 -10.73 8.09
N ASP A 201 9.11 -10.79 7.06
CA ASP A 201 9.69 -12.02 6.53
C ASP A 201 11.11 -11.72 6.02
N GLY A 202 12.11 -12.17 6.76
CA GLY A 202 13.53 -11.98 6.40
C GLY A 202 13.96 -12.71 5.13
N GLY A 203 13.16 -13.67 4.64
CA GLY A 203 13.39 -14.37 3.38
C GLY A 203 12.78 -13.67 2.16
N ALA A 204 11.91 -12.67 2.37
CA ALA A 204 11.27 -11.93 1.29
C ALA A 204 12.19 -10.81 0.76
N PRO A 205 12.30 -10.58 -0.56
CA PRO A 205 13.10 -9.48 -1.11
C PRO A 205 12.68 -8.08 -0.63
N SER A 206 11.41 -7.92 -0.24
CA SER A 206 10.84 -6.69 0.31
C SER A 206 10.94 -6.63 1.85
N GLY A 207 11.34 -7.72 2.51
CA GLY A 207 11.29 -7.90 3.96
C GLY A 207 9.92 -8.29 4.51
N TYR A 208 8.92 -8.50 3.64
CA TYR A 208 7.54 -8.80 4.06
C TYR A 208 6.87 -9.84 3.15
N THR A 209 6.04 -10.67 3.78
CA THR A 209 5.07 -11.53 3.10
C THR A 209 3.66 -10.98 3.29
N PHE A 210 2.87 -11.05 2.23
CA PHE A 210 1.48 -10.63 2.19
C PHE A 210 0.57 -11.86 2.16
N ARG A 211 -0.49 -11.81 2.96
CA ARG A 211 -1.65 -12.69 2.85
C ARG A 211 -2.83 -11.85 2.40
N VAL A 212 -3.49 -12.29 1.33
CA VAL A 212 -4.71 -11.66 0.83
C VAL A 212 -5.86 -12.66 0.88
N ASP A 213 -6.94 -12.29 1.57
CA ASP A 213 -8.19 -13.05 1.56
C ASP A 213 -9.28 -12.24 0.84
N VAL A 214 -9.96 -12.87 -0.12
CA VAL A 214 -11.11 -12.28 -0.82
C VAL A 214 -12.36 -13.02 -0.39
N LYS A 215 -13.31 -12.30 0.19
CA LYS A 215 -14.55 -12.85 0.77
C LYS A 215 -15.76 -12.26 0.08
N ASP A 216 -16.77 -13.08 -0.20
CA ASP A 216 -18.12 -12.61 -0.54
C ASP A 216 -18.83 -12.18 0.76
N ILE A 217 -19.25 -10.91 0.80
CA ILE A 217 -19.85 -10.32 2.00
C ILE A 217 -21.24 -10.91 2.30
N ARG A 218 -21.98 -11.30 1.25
CA ARG A 218 -23.37 -11.76 1.39
C ARG A 218 -23.44 -13.21 1.84
N SER A 219 -22.59 -14.07 1.29
CA SER A 219 -22.56 -15.49 1.61
C SER A 219 -21.53 -15.87 2.67
N GLY A 220 -20.58 -14.99 2.98
CA GLY A 220 -19.44 -15.28 3.85
C GLY A 220 -18.42 -16.23 3.21
N THR A 221 -18.51 -16.50 1.90
CA THR A 221 -17.64 -17.46 1.21
C THR A 221 -16.25 -16.88 0.98
N LEU A 222 -15.21 -17.64 1.32
CA LEU A 222 -13.84 -17.35 0.91
C LEU A 222 -13.66 -17.69 -0.58
N LEU A 223 -13.48 -16.67 -1.41
CA LEU A 223 -13.33 -16.80 -2.86
C LEU A 223 -11.89 -17.04 -3.29
N ALA A 224 -10.91 -16.51 -2.56
CA ALA A 224 -9.49 -16.71 -2.81
C ALA A 224 -8.66 -16.41 -1.56
N THR A 225 -7.57 -17.16 -1.39
CA THR A 225 -6.47 -16.83 -0.49
C THR A 225 -5.18 -16.84 -1.28
N VAL A 226 -4.40 -15.77 -1.16
CA VAL A 226 -3.07 -15.63 -1.78
C VAL A 226 -2.07 -15.36 -0.69
N VAL A 227 -0.98 -16.13 -0.64
CA VAL A 227 0.18 -15.85 0.21
C VAL A 227 1.37 -15.62 -0.71
N THR A 228 2.01 -14.46 -0.60
CA THR A 228 3.02 -14.03 -1.57
C THR A 228 4.02 -13.03 -1.00
N GLN A 229 5.23 -13.04 -1.53
CA GLN A 229 6.25 -12.02 -1.27
C GLN A 229 6.15 -10.83 -2.26
N GLY A 230 5.20 -10.89 -3.21
CA GLY A 230 4.98 -9.85 -4.22
C GLY A 230 6.19 -9.63 -5.12
N VAL A 231 6.95 -10.70 -5.43
CA VAL A 231 8.16 -10.61 -6.27
C VAL A 231 7.77 -10.43 -7.73
N PRO A 232 8.09 -9.29 -8.37
CA PRO A 232 7.79 -9.10 -9.78
C PRO A 232 8.56 -10.11 -10.64
N PRO A 233 7.97 -10.60 -11.73
CA PRO A 233 8.67 -11.48 -12.66
C PRO A 233 9.94 -10.79 -13.19
N SER A 234 11.02 -11.56 -13.32
CA SER A 234 12.30 -11.03 -13.76
C SER A 234 12.17 -10.40 -15.15
N GLY A 235 12.64 -9.16 -15.31
CA GLY A 235 12.60 -8.40 -16.57
C GLY A 235 13.51 -8.94 -17.68
N GLY A 236 13.84 -10.23 -17.65
CA GLY A 236 14.77 -10.91 -18.55
C GLY A 236 16.21 -10.97 -18.05
N PRO A 237 17.13 -11.53 -18.86
CA PRO A 237 18.54 -11.58 -18.51
C PRO A 237 19.08 -10.14 -18.39
N GLY A 238 19.58 -9.80 -17.20
CA GLY A 238 20.16 -8.48 -16.91
C GLY A 238 21.17 -8.02 -17.95
N ARG A 239 21.33 -6.70 -18.07
CA ARG A 239 22.23 -6.09 -19.06
C ARG A 239 23.67 -6.48 -18.78
N TRP A 240 24.44 -6.79 -19.82
CA TRP A 240 25.90 -6.88 -19.68
C TRP A 240 26.47 -5.48 -19.58
N VAL A 241 27.19 -5.20 -18.51
CA VAL A 241 27.88 -3.93 -18.26
C VAL A 241 29.38 -4.20 -18.17
N ALA A 242 30.18 -3.31 -18.75
CA ALA A 242 31.63 -3.40 -18.61
C ALA A 242 32.03 -3.05 -17.17
N GLY A 243 32.71 -3.97 -16.50
CA GLY A 243 33.28 -3.78 -15.16
C GLY A 243 34.80 -3.90 -15.18
N PRO A 244 35.47 -3.66 -14.04
CA PRO A 244 36.93 -3.72 -13.92
C PRO A 244 37.55 -5.07 -14.33
N ASN A 245 36.77 -6.14 -14.28
CA ASN A 245 37.18 -7.51 -14.61
C ASN A 245 36.48 -8.04 -15.88
N GLY A 246 36.13 -7.16 -16.82
CA GLY A 246 35.41 -7.52 -18.05
C GLY A 246 33.89 -7.35 -17.94
N TYR A 247 33.14 -7.99 -18.85
CA TYR A 247 31.68 -7.88 -18.86
C TYR A 247 31.05 -8.65 -17.70
N GLN A 248 30.24 -7.95 -16.90
CA GLN A 248 29.48 -8.52 -15.80
C GLN A 248 27.99 -8.33 -16.05
N ARG A 249 27.17 -9.25 -15.55
CA ARG A 249 25.72 -9.04 -15.56
C ARG A 249 25.36 -8.01 -14.51
N GLU A 250 24.68 -6.96 -14.94
CA GLU A 250 24.05 -6.01 -14.04
C GLU A 250 23.07 -6.77 -13.14
N ARG A 251 23.30 -6.71 -11.83
CA ARG A 251 22.35 -7.24 -10.85
C ARG A 251 21.12 -6.34 -10.90
N PRO A 252 19.91 -6.88 -11.17
CA PRO A 252 18.71 -6.07 -11.13
C PRO A 252 18.56 -5.49 -9.73
N LEU A 253 18.21 -4.21 -9.65
CA LEU A 253 17.84 -3.58 -8.39
C LEU A 253 16.65 -4.34 -7.77
N PRO A 254 16.60 -4.47 -6.44
CA PRO A 254 15.43 -5.02 -5.77
C PRO A 254 14.15 -4.27 -6.21
N PRO A 255 13.01 -4.97 -6.33
CA PRO A 255 11.78 -4.34 -6.74
C PRO A 255 11.38 -3.25 -5.74
N GLY A 256 10.87 -2.13 -6.25
CA GLY A 256 10.33 -1.09 -5.39
C GLY A 256 9.07 -1.58 -4.67
N VAL A 257 8.82 -1.12 -3.44
CA VAL A 257 7.62 -1.51 -2.65
C VAL A 257 6.28 -1.26 -3.37
N GLU A 258 6.24 -0.27 -4.26
CA GLU A 258 5.08 -0.04 -5.14
C GLU A 258 4.89 -1.16 -6.18
N GLN A 259 5.98 -1.67 -6.75
CA GLN A 259 5.97 -2.82 -7.66
C GLN A 259 5.56 -4.10 -6.92
N VAL A 260 5.97 -4.24 -5.67
CA VAL A 260 5.53 -5.34 -4.80
C VAL A 260 4.01 -5.29 -4.61
N GLY A 261 3.44 -4.14 -4.24
CA GLY A 261 1.99 -3.97 -4.14
C GLY A 261 1.25 -4.25 -5.45
N ALA A 262 1.79 -3.78 -6.57
CA ALA A 262 1.24 -4.07 -7.90
C ALA A 262 1.25 -5.58 -8.21
N ARG A 263 2.33 -6.28 -7.84
CA ARG A 263 2.45 -7.73 -8.03
C ARG A 263 1.45 -8.50 -7.18
N VAL A 264 1.26 -8.12 -5.91
CA VAL A 264 0.24 -8.71 -5.04
C VAL A 264 -1.15 -8.60 -5.68
N ALA A 265 -1.50 -7.43 -6.23
CA ALA A 265 -2.76 -7.24 -6.95
C ALA A 265 -2.90 -8.14 -8.20
N ALA A 266 -1.83 -8.29 -8.99
CA ALA A 266 -1.82 -9.19 -10.14
C ALA A 266 -2.09 -10.65 -9.76
N GLU A 267 -1.50 -11.12 -8.65
CA GLU A 267 -1.70 -12.48 -8.16
C GLU A 267 -3.10 -12.69 -7.56
N VAL A 268 -3.68 -11.68 -6.91
CA VAL A 268 -5.09 -11.70 -6.49
C VAL A 268 -6.02 -11.81 -7.70
N MET A 269 -5.78 -11.01 -8.74
CA MET A 269 -6.53 -11.10 -10.00
C MET A 269 -6.42 -12.49 -10.63
N GLN A 270 -5.22 -13.07 -10.65
CA GLN A 270 -5.00 -14.42 -11.15
C GLN A 270 -5.76 -15.48 -10.33
N ALA A 271 -5.72 -15.39 -9.01
CA ALA A 271 -6.44 -16.31 -8.12
C ALA A 271 -7.95 -16.22 -8.30
N LEU A 272 -8.49 -15.01 -8.45
CA LEU A 272 -9.92 -14.81 -8.72
C LEU A 272 -10.31 -15.36 -10.10
N VAL A 273 -9.48 -15.18 -11.13
CA VAL A 273 -9.72 -15.81 -12.44
C VAL A 273 -9.75 -17.32 -12.33
N ALA A 274 -8.81 -17.93 -11.59
CA ALA A 274 -8.76 -19.37 -11.40
C ALA A 274 -10.00 -19.92 -10.68
N ASN A 275 -10.54 -19.19 -9.70
CA ASN A 275 -11.71 -19.62 -8.92
C ASN A 275 -13.07 -19.19 -9.52
N TRP A 276 -13.07 -18.28 -10.50
CA TRP A 276 -14.27 -17.85 -11.22
C TRP A 276 -14.43 -18.45 -12.61
N GLY A 277 -13.38 -19.11 -13.11
CA GLY A 277 -13.31 -19.80 -14.39
C GLY A 277 -14.35 -20.91 -14.51
#